data_AF-C9RH59-F1
#
_entry.id   AF-C9RH59-F1
#
_cell.length_a   1.000
_cell.length_b   1.000
_cell.length_c   1.000
_cell.angle_alpha   90.00
_cell.angle_beta   90.00
_cell.angle_gamma   90.00
#
_symmetry.space_group_name_H-M   'P 1'
#
loop_
_entity.id
_entity.type
_entity.pdbx_description
1 polymer ?
#
loop_
_entity_poly.entity_id
_entity_poly.type
_entity_poly.pdbx_seq_one_letter_code
_entity_poly.pdbx_strand_id
1 'polypeptide(L)'
;MPKKISAMDIYKLLPKTNCKKCGYPSCMAFATKLLEKEATVDQCPILNTPKFEKNKKKIIEMISPPVKEVWFGNSEKRAVMGGDEVMYRYQLSFFNPTPIGIDISDNLSEEEIKNKAKEIENFVFERTGEKLRLDFIVIRNASKDAEKFKKAIEIVEKETKMPICLASLDPNIIKEGLKVVKSKPMIYAATKETLNDFIRVIKELKKEKDVVLVLSSNNVKELKNMSAKCLANGIEDLVLEPHTYPENIAETLDLNVMIRRSAIEREDKYLGFPILNLPINAYYYALKHECPMSGFFDDKDVVAKMFEATIADALLNRYADALIMHGTDIWELMPVLTLRQCIYTDPRKPQAVEPGLYPIGNPDENSPVILTTNFSLTFYTVTGDFEKDNVRCWLLVMDTGGKAVDVSVAGGQYNGENAKRLIEETGIAEKVNHRVIILPALAASTRGDIEDKTGWTCIVGTRDSSQVGDFLRKNWDKILNEWREKNRS
;
A
#
# COMPACT_ATOMS: atom_id res chain seq x y z
N MET A 1 20.77 -2.47 17.98
CA MET A 1 19.81 -1.42 17.59
C MET A 1 20.60 -0.32 16.92
N PRO A 2 20.24 0.08 15.69
CA PRO A 2 20.88 1.24 15.05
C PRO A 2 20.79 2.46 15.95
N LYS A 3 21.79 3.33 15.89
CA LYS A 3 21.89 4.48 16.79
C LYS A 3 20.71 5.41 16.53
N LYS A 4 19.79 5.50 17.49
CA LYS A 4 18.58 6.34 17.36
C LYS A 4 18.99 7.81 17.24
N ILE A 5 18.83 8.37 16.05
CA ILE A 5 19.17 9.76 15.76
C ILE A 5 18.14 10.65 16.45
N SER A 6 18.62 11.67 17.16
CA SER A 6 17.75 12.65 17.80
C SER A 6 17.65 13.93 16.97
N ALA A 7 16.56 14.67 17.14
CA ALA A 7 16.43 16.01 16.55
C ALA A 7 17.59 16.92 17.00
N MET A 8 18.13 16.70 18.20
CA MET A 8 19.30 17.41 18.71
C MET A 8 20.58 17.12 17.89
N ASP A 9 20.74 15.90 17.37
CA ASP A 9 21.91 15.57 16.54
C ASP A 9 21.86 16.26 15.17
N ILE A 10 20.67 16.38 14.58
CA ILE A 10 20.44 17.18 13.37
C ILE A 10 20.65 18.67 13.67
N TYR A 11 20.08 19.17 14.77
CA TYR A 11 20.19 20.58 15.17
C TYR A 11 21.64 21.04 15.36
N LYS A 12 22.53 20.17 15.86
CA LYS A 12 23.97 20.47 15.99
C LYS A 12 24.61 20.85 14.65
N LEU A 13 24.11 20.33 13.54
CA LEU A 13 24.62 20.53 12.17
C LEU A 13 23.92 21.67 11.42
N LEU A 14 22.77 22.13 11.92
CA LEU A 14 22.04 23.26 11.31
C LEU A 14 22.75 24.61 11.55
N PRO A 15 22.41 25.66 10.78
CA PRO A 15 23.01 27.00 10.93
C PRO A 15 22.71 27.72 12.25
N LYS A 16 21.70 27.28 13.01
CA LYS A 16 21.28 27.84 14.32
C LYS A 16 20.93 29.34 14.30
N THR A 17 20.50 29.85 13.14
CA THR A 17 20.14 31.27 12.99
C THR A 17 18.71 31.58 13.42
N ASN A 18 17.83 30.56 13.52
CA ASN A 18 16.40 30.71 13.80
C ASN A 18 15.70 31.76 12.92
N CYS A 19 16.16 31.94 11.69
CA CYS A 19 15.72 33.01 10.79
C CYS A 19 14.30 32.82 10.19
N LYS A 20 13.66 31.66 10.42
CA LYS A 20 12.32 31.28 9.91
C LYS A 20 12.17 31.27 8.38
N LYS A 21 13.25 31.43 7.61
CA LYS A 21 13.23 31.43 6.13
C LYS A 21 12.81 30.09 5.50
N CYS A 22 12.85 29.00 6.25
CA CYS A 22 12.36 27.68 5.83
C CYS A 22 10.89 27.43 6.19
N GLY A 23 10.16 28.43 6.73
CA GLY A 23 8.76 28.28 7.14
C GLY A 23 8.56 27.71 8.56
N TYR A 24 9.62 27.26 9.24
CA TYR A 24 9.53 26.70 10.59
C TYR A 24 9.91 27.73 11.67
N PRO A 25 9.32 27.66 12.87
CA PRO A 25 9.48 28.67 13.92
C PRO A 25 10.90 28.76 14.51
N SER A 26 11.68 27.68 14.43
CA SER A 26 13.09 27.63 14.86
C SER A 26 13.87 26.57 14.09
N CYS A 27 15.21 26.63 14.15
CA CYS A 27 16.05 25.56 13.61
C CYS A 27 15.84 24.23 14.34
N MET A 28 15.46 24.23 15.62
CA MET A 28 15.10 23.01 16.35
C MET A 28 13.80 22.41 15.80
N ALA A 29 12.78 23.24 15.55
CA ALA A 29 11.54 22.78 14.92
C ALA A 29 11.81 22.19 13.52
N PHE A 30 12.67 22.83 12.73
CA PHE A 30 13.10 22.28 11.44
C PHE A 30 13.85 20.94 11.60
N ALA A 31 14.71 20.80 12.61
CA ALA A 31 15.40 19.55 12.89
C ALA A 31 14.43 18.40 13.24
N THR A 32 13.41 18.68 14.05
CA THR A 32 12.33 17.73 14.34
C THR A 32 11.58 17.35 13.07
N LYS A 33 11.23 18.33 12.22
CA LYS A 33 10.50 18.07 10.97
C LYS A 33 11.33 17.31 9.94
N LEU A 34 12.65 17.51 9.90
CA LEU A 34 13.57 16.68 9.12
C LEU A 34 13.61 15.23 9.64
N LEU A 35 13.64 15.03 10.96
CA LEU A 35 13.62 13.70 11.58
C LEU A 35 12.29 12.97 11.32
N GLU A 36 11.18 13.71 11.32
CA GLU A 36 9.83 13.22 11.04
C GLU A 36 9.55 13.05 9.53
N LYS A 37 10.51 13.39 8.66
CA LYS A 37 10.37 13.40 7.19
C LYS A 37 9.27 14.33 6.66
N GLU A 38 8.83 15.30 7.48
CA GLU A 38 7.87 16.34 7.10
C GLU A 38 8.54 17.56 6.45
N ALA A 39 9.87 17.54 6.34
CA ALA A 39 10.70 18.59 5.76
C ALA A 39 11.85 17.98 4.95
N THR A 40 12.40 18.74 4.00
CA THR A 40 13.61 18.38 3.28
C THR A 40 14.73 19.38 3.56
N VAL A 41 15.98 18.91 3.51
CA VAL A 41 17.16 19.76 3.77
C VAL A 41 17.23 20.97 2.83
N ASP A 42 16.68 20.84 1.62
CA ASP A 42 16.67 21.89 0.59
C ASP A 42 15.78 23.08 0.95
N GLN A 43 14.81 22.91 1.86
CA GLN A 43 13.95 24.01 2.32
C GLN A 43 14.70 25.07 3.15
N CYS A 44 15.93 24.79 3.62
CA CYS A 44 16.74 25.76 4.35
C CYS A 44 17.72 26.49 3.42
N PRO A 45 17.49 27.77 3.08
CA PRO A 45 18.34 28.48 2.12
C PRO A 45 19.80 28.62 2.59
N ILE A 46 20.00 28.73 3.91
CA ILE A 46 21.34 28.89 4.51
C ILE A 46 22.10 27.55 4.46
N LEU A 47 21.41 26.42 4.67
CA LEU A 47 21.99 25.08 4.60
C LEU A 47 22.46 24.73 3.18
N ASN A 48 21.85 25.34 2.16
CA ASN A 48 22.21 25.18 0.75
C ASN A 48 23.42 26.02 0.30
N THR A 49 24.00 26.83 1.20
CA THR A 49 25.20 27.61 0.85
C THR A 49 26.46 26.73 0.90
N PRO A 50 27.52 27.06 0.12
CA PRO A 50 28.78 26.32 0.13
C PRO A 50 29.39 26.15 1.54
N LYS A 51 29.16 27.13 2.42
CA LYS A 51 29.61 27.10 3.82
C LYS A 51 29.10 25.88 4.60
N PHE A 52 27.90 25.39 4.29
CA PHE A 52 27.25 24.30 5.02
C PHE A 52 27.18 22.99 4.23
N GLU A 53 27.84 22.88 3.08
CA GLU A 53 27.73 21.71 2.21
C GLU A 53 28.10 20.39 2.93
N LYS A 54 29.16 20.40 3.74
CA LYS A 54 29.57 19.24 4.54
C LYS A 54 28.51 18.86 5.60
N ASN A 55 27.91 19.86 6.25
CA ASN A 55 26.86 19.63 7.24
C ASN A 55 25.59 19.10 6.57
N LYS A 56 25.21 19.66 5.42
CA LYS A 56 24.08 19.19 4.62
C LYS A 56 24.25 17.72 4.24
N LYS A 57 25.40 17.33 3.69
CA LYS A 57 25.71 15.92 3.35
C LYS A 57 25.59 15.00 4.56
N LYS A 58 26.11 15.42 5.73
CA LYS A 58 26.01 14.63 6.96
C LYS A 58 24.59 14.52 7.50
N ILE A 59 23.78 15.58 7.40
CA ILE A 59 22.36 15.53 7.77
C ILE A 59 21.63 14.55 6.86
N ILE A 60 21.84 14.63 5.54
CA ILE A 60 21.25 13.70 4.57
C ILE A 60 21.62 12.26 4.95
N GLU A 61 22.92 11.97 5.13
CA GLU A 61 23.40 10.63 5.52
C GLU A 61 22.75 10.13 6.82
N MET A 62 22.56 11.01 7.79
CA MET A 62 21.91 10.68 9.06
C MET A 62 20.42 10.36 8.89
N ILE A 63 19.68 11.15 8.12
CA ILE A 63 18.22 10.97 8.00
C ILE A 63 17.83 10.02 6.86
N SER A 64 18.79 9.60 6.04
CA SER A 64 18.57 8.62 4.99
C SER A 64 18.18 7.28 5.60
N PRO A 65 17.12 6.63 5.10
CA PRO A 65 16.76 5.30 5.55
C PRO A 65 17.90 4.30 5.24
N PRO A 66 18.15 3.30 6.10
CA PRO A 66 19.11 2.24 5.83
C PRO A 66 18.88 1.50 4.51
N VAL A 67 17.62 1.39 4.09
CA VAL A 67 17.25 0.94 2.75
C VAL A 67 16.94 2.17 1.92
N LYS A 68 17.73 2.40 0.87
CA LYS A 68 17.54 3.52 -0.03
C LYS A 68 16.15 3.47 -0.69
N GLU A 69 15.48 4.62 -0.71
CA GLU A 69 14.28 4.79 -1.53
C GLU A 69 14.68 4.95 -3.00
N VAL A 70 14.03 4.18 -3.87
CA VAL A 70 14.26 4.20 -5.31
C VAL A 70 12.92 4.36 -6.02
N TRP A 71 12.92 5.10 -7.13
CA TRP A 71 11.71 5.31 -7.91
C TRP A 71 11.99 5.27 -9.42
N PHE A 72 10.97 4.89 -10.18
CA PHE A 72 10.97 4.95 -11.65
C PHE A 72 9.59 5.38 -12.17
N GLY A 73 9.54 5.80 -13.43
CA GLY A 73 8.35 6.39 -14.07
C GLY A 73 8.58 7.83 -14.52
N ASN A 74 7.54 8.66 -14.38
CA ASN A 74 7.52 10.04 -14.89
C ASN A 74 6.94 11.01 -13.84
N SER A 75 6.66 12.27 -14.20
CA SER A 75 6.11 13.26 -13.26
C SER A 75 4.66 12.99 -12.85
N GLU A 76 3.89 12.27 -13.68
CA GLU A 76 2.47 11.98 -13.44
C GLU A 76 2.28 10.69 -12.64
N LYS A 77 3.01 9.63 -12.98
CA LYS A 77 2.96 8.32 -12.33
C LYS A 77 4.36 7.80 -12.02
N ARG A 78 4.58 7.40 -10.77
CA ARG A 78 5.84 6.84 -10.27
C ARG A 78 5.56 5.61 -9.45
N ALA A 79 6.41 4.60 -9.58
CA ALA A 79 6.51 3.51 -8.64
C ALA A 79 7.69 3.83 -7.71
N VAL A 80 7.45 3.76 -6.40
CA VAL A 80 8.43 4.06 -5.34
C VAL A 80 8.59 2.81 -4.47
N MET A 81 9.82 2.44 -4.14
CA MET A 81 10.13 1.23 -3.37
C MET A 81 11.29 1.46 -2.40
N GLY A 82 11.36 0.64 -1.35
CA GLY A 82 12.32 0.77 -0.26
C GLY A 82 12.02 1.95 0.67
N GLY A 83 13.06 2.59 1.21
CA GLY A 83 12.89 3.65 2.20
C GLY A 83 12.67 3.14 3.63
N ASP A 84 12.89 1.84 3.87
CA ASP A 84 12.64 1.18 5.14
C ASP A 84 13.69 1.48 6.21
N GLU A 85 13.19 1.61 7.44
CA GLU A 85 13.98 1.96 8.63
C GLU A 85 13.93 0.90 9.73
N VAL A 86 12.89 0.06 9.73
CA VAL A 86 12.64 -0.92 10.78
C VAL A 86 12.40 -2.30 10.19
N MET A 87 12.77 -3.33 10.95
CA MET A 87 12.48 -4.72 10.56
C MET A 87 11.01 -5.06 10.77
N TYR A 88 10.37 -4.45 11.76
CA TYR A 88 9.00 -4.80 12.13
C TYR A 88 8.14 -3.55 12.19
N ARG A 89 7.00 -3.58 11.49
CA ARG A 89 6.09 -2.41 11.37
C ARG A 89 5.65 -1.82 12.71
N TYR A 90 5.51 -2.62 13.77
CA TYR A 90 5.13 -2.12 15.10
C TYR A 90 6.20 -1.22 15.75
N GLN A 91 7.45 -1.27 15.28
CA GLN A 91 8.53 -0.42 15.79
C GLN A 91 8.39 1.03 15.29
N LEU A 92 7.75 1.22 14.13
CA LEU A 92 7.47 2.51 13.52
C LEU A 92 6.24 2.40 12.60
N SER A 93 6.46 2.34 11.29
CA SER A 93 5.54 2.02 10.21
C SER A 93 6.39 1.64 9.00
N PHE A 94 5.80 0.97 8.02
CA PHE A 94 6.34 0.97 6.66
C PHE A 94 5.68 2.11 5.88
N PHE A 95 6.41 2.75 4.97
CA PHE A 95 5.99 4.02 4.36
C PHE A 95 5.69 3.93 2.87
N ASN A 96 6.46 3.14 2.12
CA ASN A 96 6.31 3.01 0.67
C ASN A 96 5.68 1.65 0.35
N PRO A 97 4.37 1.57 0.07
CA PRO A 97 3.72 0.30 -0.28
C PRO A 97 4.40 -0.38 -1.45
N THR A 98 4.63 -1.69 -1.36
CA THR A 98 5.26 -2.52 -2.39
C THR A 98 4.60 -2.30 -3.77
N PRO A 99 5.26 -1.66 -4.75
CA PRO A 99 4.76 -1.61 -6.12
C PRO A 99 4.65 -3.01 -6.72
N ILE A 100 3.53 -3.26 -7.38
CA ILE A 100 3.22 -4.52 -8.07
C ILE A 100 3.12 -4.23 -9.56
N GLY A 101 3.91 -4.96 -10.35
CA GLY A 101 3.94 -4.84 -11.80
C GLY A 101 3.52 -6.12 -12.49
N ILE A 102 2.83 -5.97 -13.63
CA ILE A 102 2.36 -7.10 -14.44
C ILE A 102 3.17 -7.20 -15.73
N ASP A 103 3.55 -8.43 -16.12
CA ASP A 103 4.29 -8.65 -17.36
C ASP A 103 3.42 -8.62 -18.63
N ILE A 104 4.01 -8.09 -19.69
CA ILE A 104 3.55 -8.14 -21.06
C ILE A 104 4.69 -8.67 -21.91
N SER A 105 4.46 -9.81 -22.56
CA SER A 105 5.42 -10.44 -23.47
C SER A 105 5.44 -9.71 -24.81
N ASP A 106 6.63 -9.41 -25.33
CA ASP A 106 6.81 -8.87 -26.69
C ASP A 106 6.55 -9.90 -27.82
N ASN A 107 6.20 -11.14 -27.47
CA ASN A 107 5.69 -12.12 -28.43
C ASN A 107 4.18 -11.96 -28.71
N LEU A 108 3.46 -11.19 -27.90
CA LEU A 108 2.05 -10.89 -28.15
C LEU A 108 1.89 -10.01 -29.39
N SER A 109 0.73 -10.08 -30.03
CA SER A 109 0.38 -9.16 -31.10
C SER A 109 0.24 -7.72 -30.57
N GLU A 110 0.34 -6.74 -31.46
CA GLU A 110 0.23 -5.32 -31.09
C GLU A 110 -1.09 -5.01 -30.39
N GLU A 111 -2.19 -5.63 -30.83
CA GLU A 111 -3.51 -5.43 -30.25
C GLU A 111 -3.61 -6.06 -28.85
N GLU A 112 -3.02 -7.23 -28.64
CA GLU A 112 -2.96 -7.87 -27.32
C GLU A 112 -2.12 -7.06 -26.34
N ILE A 113 -0.95 -6.54 -26.76
CA ILE A 113 -0.11 -5.66 -25.94
C ILE A 113 -0.90 -4.42 -25.51
N LYS A 114 -1.57 -3.77 -26.47
CA LYS A 114 -2.41 -2.59 -26.22
C LYS A 114 -3.55 -2.88 -25.23
N ASN A 115 -4.26 -3.99 -25.43
CA ASN A 115 -5.39 -4.35 -24.58
C ASN A 115 -4.93 -4.69 -23.15
N LYS A 116 -3.86 -5.47 -23.01
CA LYS A 116 -3.29 -5.81 -21.70
C LYS A 116 -2.77 -4.57 -20.96
N ALA A 117 -2.13 -3.63 -21.65
CA ALA A 117 -1.67 -2.37 -21.04
C ALA A 117 -2.84 -1.54 -20.48
N LYS A 118 -3.96 -1.47 -21.21
CA LYS A 118 -5.18 -0.79 -20.73
C LYS A 118 -5.83 -1.50 -19.57
N GLU A 119 -5.90 -2.82 -19.62
CA GLU A 119 -6.43 -3.64 -18.53
C GLU A 119 -5.65 -3.37 -17.24
N ILE A 120 -4.32 -3.40 -17.28
CA ILE A 120 -3.45 -3.14 -16.13
C ILE A 120 -3.66 -1.73 -15.57
N GLU A 121 -3.70 -0.69 -16.43
CA GLU A 121 -3.89 0.70 -15.95
C GLU A 121 -5.29 0.95 -15.37
N ASN A 122 -6.31 0.33 -15.95
CA ASN A 122 -7.69 0.50 -15.52
C ASN A 122 -8.06 -0.38 -14.33
N PHE A 123 -7.23 -1.37 -13.98
CA PHE A 123 -7.45 -2.20 -12.81
C PHE A 123 -7.64 -1.32 -11.57
N VAL A 124 -8.79 -1.51 -10.92
CA VAL A 124 -9.14 -0.84 -9.68
C VAL A 124 -10.02 -1.73 -8.83
N PHE A 125 -9.66 -1.83 -7.56
CA PHE A 125 -10.45 -2.50 -6.54
C PHE A 125 -10.63 -1.52 -5.38
N GLU A 126 -11.88 -1.20 -5.01
CA GLU A 126 -12.16 -0.27 -3.92
C GLU A 126 -12.35 -1.03 -2.60
N ARG A 127 -11.58 -0.66 -1.57
CA ARG A 127 -11.67 -1.26 -0.23
C ARG A 127 -11.52 -0.19 0.83
N THR A 128 -12.44 -0.17 1.79
CA THR A 128 -12.44 0.77 2.93
C THR A 128 -12.25 2.23 2.49
N GLY A 129 -12.94 2.66 1.41
CA GLY A 129 -12.85 4.01 0.85
C GLY A 129 -11.61 4.32 0.01
N GLU A 130 -10.69 3.36 -0.16
CA GLU A 130 -9.46 3.52 -0.94
C GLU A 130 -9.50 2.74 -2.25
N LYS A 131 -8.95 3.31 -3.32
CA LYS A 131 -8.79 2.66 -4.62
C LYS A 131 -7.43 1.97 -4.70
N LEU A 132 -7.44 0.64 -4.63
CA LEU A 132 -6.25 -0.20 -4.78
C LEU A 132 -5.99 -0.46 -6.27
N ARG A 133 -4.74 -0.28 -6.70
CA ARG A 133 -4.30 -0.31 -8.11
C ARG A 133 -2.97 -1.04 -8.28
N LEU A 134 -2.67 -1.42 -9.52
CA LEU A 134 -1.35 -1.87 -9.95
C LEU A 134 -0.44 -0.65 -10.23
N ASP A 135 0.88 -0.85 -10.16
CA ASP A 135 1.83 0.26 -10.07
C ASP A 135 2.72 0.42 -11.30
N PHE A 136 3.05 -0.67 -12.01
CA PHE A 136 3.91 -0.60 -13.20
C PHE A 136 3.65 -1.73 -14.19
N ILE A 137 4.20 -1.59 -15.40
CA ILE A 137 4.15 -2.61 -16.45
C ILE A 137 5.56 -3.14 -16.71
N VAL A 138 5.70 -4.46 -16.85
CA VAL A 138 6.96 -5.09 -17.22
C VAL A 138 6.88 -5.54 -18.68
N ILE A 139 7.71 -4.99 -19.54
CA ILE A 139 7.80 -5.45 -20.93
C ILE A 139 8.89 -6.51 -20.98
N ARG A 140 8.50 -7.76 -21.23
CA ARG A 140 9.40 -8.90 -21.25
C ARG A 140 9.85 -9.21 -22.67
N ASN A 141 11.15 -9.22 -22.88
CA ASN A 141 11.77 -9.62 -24.13
C ASN A 141 11.79 -11.15 -24.28
N ALA A 142 10.61 -11.74 -24.45
CA ALA A 142 10.43 -13.16 -24.67
C ALA A 142 10.86 -13.57 -26.09
N SER A 143 10.81 -12.64 -27.04
CA SER A 143 11.15 -12.85 -28.44
C SER A 143 12.66 -12.93 -28.70
N LYS A 144 13.48 -12.34 -27.81
CA LYS A 144 14.92 -12.09 -28.02
C LYS A 144 15.22 -11.20 -29.23
N ASP A 145 14.23 -10.42 -29.69
CA ASP A 145 14.34 -9.53 -30.84
C ASP A 145 14.24 -8.06 -30.40
N ALA A 146 15.21 -7.24 -30.79
CA ALA A 146 15.28 -5.84 -30.38
C ALA A 146 14.19 -4.96 -31.02
N GLU A 147 13.76 -5.26 -32.24
CA GLU A 147 12.72 -4.48 -32.92
C GLU A 147 11.34 -4.76 -32.33
N LYS A 148 11.02 -6.03 -32.07
CA LYS A 148 9.79 -6.40 -31.34
C LYS A 148 9.75 -5.77 -29.96
N PHE A 149 10.87 -5.79 -29.24
CA PHE A 149 10.97 -5.19 -27.92
C PHE A 149 10.73 -3.68 -27.94
N LYS A 150 11.38 -2.95 -28.85
CA LYS A 150 11.14 -1.50 -29.04
C LYS A 150 9.69 -1.19 -29.38
N LYS A 151 9.11 -1.97 -30.30
CA LYS A 151 7.72 -1.79 -30.72
C LYS A 151 6.74 -2.01 -29.56
N ALA A 152 6.97 -3.01 -28.73
CA ALA A 152 6.18 -3.25 -27.52
C ALA A 152 6.25 -2.06 -26.55
N ILE A 153 7.45 -1.48 -26.34
CA ILE A 153 7.64 -0.27 -25.52
C ILE A 153 6.81 0.90 -26.05
N GLU A 154 6.90 1.17 -27.36
CA GLU A 154 6.20 2.28 -27.99
C GLU A 154 4.67 2.14 -27.90
N ILE A 155 4.16 0.92 -28.06
CA ILE A 155 2.72 0.62 -27.91
C ILE A 155 2.30 0.89 -26.47
N VAL A 156 3.00 0.36 -25.47
CA VAL A 156 2.65 0.58 -24.07
C VAL A 156 2.68 2.07 -23.71
N GLU A 157 3.74 2.81 -24.07
CA GLU A 157 3.82 4.26 -23.75
C GLU A 157 2.81 5.14 -24.52
N LYS A 158 2.23 4.63 -25.61
CA LYS A 158 1.15 5.31 -26.33
C LYS A 158 -0.18 5.16 -25.59
N GLU A 159 -0.43 4.01 -24.98
CA GLU A 159 -1.71 3.69 -24.36
C GLU A 159 -1.77 4.07 -22.89
N THR A 160 -0.62 4.12 -22.20
CA THR A 160 -0.56 4.38 -20.76
C THR A 160 0.56 5.33 -20.34
N LYS A 161 0.42 5.91 -19.14
CA LYS A 161 1.46 6.68 -18.43
C LYS A 161 2.11 5.91 -17.28
N MET A 162 1.78 4.63 -17.10
CA MET A 162 2.35 3.82 -16.02
C MET A 162 3.88 3.73 -16.13
N PRO A 163 4.60 3.67 -15.01
CA PRO A 163 6.01 3.30 -14.97
C PRO A 163 6.27 1.99 -15.71
N ILE A 164 7.40 1.88 -16.40
CA ILE A 164 7.77 0.71 -17.20
C ILE A 164 9.06 0.09 -16.69
N CYS A 165 9.07 -1.24 -16.60
CA CYS A 165 10.25 -2.06 -16.44
C CYS A 165 10.60 -2.74 -17.76
N LEU A 166 11.84 -2.60 -18.21
CA LEU A 166 12.39 -3.27 -19.39
C LEU A 166 13.06 -4.58 -18.94
N ALA A 167 12.46 -5.71 -19.26
CA ALA A 167 12.95 -7.03 -18.83
C ALA A 167 13.66 -7.79 -19.96
N SER A 168 14.99 -7.75 -19.95
CA SER A 168 15.90 -8.56 -20.76
C SER A 168 17.25 -8.74 -20.06
N LEU A 169 17.83 -9.94 -20.17
CA LEU A 169 19.19 -10.22 -19.70
C LEU A 169 20.27 -9.82 -20.72
N ASP A 170 19.88 -9.40 -21.92
CA ASP A 170 20.80 -8.95 -22.98
C ASP A 170 21.00 -7.41 -22.91
N PRO A 171 22.22 -6.94 -22.59
CA PRO A 171 22.53 -5.51 -22.55
C PRO A 171 22.29 -4.77 -23.87
N ASN A 172 22.42 -5.44 -25.01
CA ASN A 172 22.20 -4.81 -26.32
C ASN A 172 20.71 -4.57 -26.58
N ILE A 173 19.84 -5.50 -26.19
CA ILE A 173 18.40 -5.32 -26.29
C ILE A 173 17.93 -4.19 -25.37
N ILE A 174 18.47 -4.14 -24.15
CA ILE A 174 18.22 -3.03 -23.22
C ILE A 174 18.71 -1.69 -23.81
N LYS A 175 19.89 -1.67 -24.44
CA LYS A 175 20.40 -0.45 -25.12
C LYS A 175 19.43 0.03 -26.19
N GLU A 176 18.87 -0.86 -27.01
CA GLU A 176 17.88 -0.50 -28.02
C GLU A 176 16.56 -0.02 -27.40
N GLY A 177 16.08 -0.69 -26.35
CA GLY A 177 14.89 -0.26 -25.61
C GLY A 177 15.04 1.13 -24.98
N LEU A 178 16.21 1.42 -24.40
CA LEU A 178 16.52 2.70 -23.78
C LEU A 178 16.47 3.89 -24.73
N LYS A 179 16.69 3.68 -26.04
CA LYS A 179 16.57 4.72 -27.07
C LYS A 179 15.13 5.17 -27.32
N VAL A 180 14.15 4.29 -27.09
CA VAL A 180 12.74 4.56 -27.45
C VAL A 180 11.85 4.84 -26.25
N VAL A 181 12.12 4.22 -25.09
CA VAL A 181 11.37 4.52 -23.86
C VAL A 181 11.54 6.01 -23.53
N LYS A 182 10.51 6.66 -23.00
CA LYS A 182 10.53 8.10 -22.66
C LYS A 182 10.72 8.36 -21.17
N SER A 183 10.04 7.58 -20.34
CA SER A 183 10.11 7.70 -18.87
C SER A 183 11.38 7.08 -18.28
N LYS A 184 11.73 7.39 -17.02
CA LYS A 184 12.82 6.71 -16.28
C LYS A 184 12.40 5.25 -16.07
N PRO A 185 13.04 4.25 -16.72
CA PRO A 185 12.63 2.86 -16.59
C PRO A 185 13.35 2.16 -15.43
N MET A 186 12.76 1.06 -14.97
CA MET A 186 13.51 0.00 -14.30
C MET A 186 14.08 -0.96 -15.36
N ILE A 187 15.29 -1.45 -15.17
CA ILE A 187 15.97 -2.40 -16.04
C ILE A 187 16.14 -3.71 -15.28
N TYR A 188 15.52 -4.77 -15.79
CA TYR A 188 15.63 -6.13 -15.27
C TYR A 188 16.38 -7.00 -16.31
N ALA A 189 17.54 -7.60 -16.04
CA ALA A 189 18.41 -7.43 -14.87
C ALA A 189 19.87 -7.72 -15.23
N ALA A 190 20.81 -7.11 -14.51
CA ALA A 190 22.22 -7.45 -14.60
C ALA A 190 22.53 -8.66 -13.70
N THR A 191 23.18 -9.68 -14.27
CA THR A 191 23.79 -10.77 -13.51
C THR A 191 25.28 -10.48 -13.31
N LYS A 192 26.00 -11.31 -12.56
CA LYS A 192 27.45 -11.17 -12.42
C LYS A 192 28.19 -11.18 -13.76
N GLU A 193 27.75 -12.01 -14.69
CA GLU A 193 28.35 -12.18 -16.02
C GLU A 193 28.14 -10.94 -16.88
N THR A 194 26.94 -10.34 -16.84
CA THR A 194 26.55 -9.22 -17.72
C THR A 194 26.74 -7.84 -17.08
N LEU A 195 27.07 -7.77 -15.78
CA LEU A 195 27.16 -6.51 -15.02
C LEU A 195 28.03 -5.45 -15.68
N ASN A 196 29.20 -5.83 -16.21
CA ASN A 196 30.11 -4.89 -16.86
C ASN A 196 29.50 -4.25 -18.11
N ASP A 197 28.78 -5.04 -18.90
CA ASP A 197 28.15 -4.57 -20.12
C ASP A 197 26.94 -3.67 -19.80
N PHE A 198 26.14 -4.02 -18.79
CA PHE A 198 25.09 -3.14 -18.28
C PHE A 198 25.64 -1.80 -17.77
N ILE A 199 26.72 -1.81 -16.99
CA ILE A 199 27.38 -0.58 -16.53
C ILE A 199 27.84 0.26 -17.73
N ARG A 200 28.42 -0.37 -18.76
CA ARG A 200 28.83 0.33 -19.98
C ARG A 200 27.64 0.97 -20.69
N VAL A 201 26.59 0.21 -20.96
CA VAL A 201 25.37 0.69 -21.64
C VAL A 201 24.74 1.86 -20.89
N ILE A 202 24.60 1.75 -19.57
CA ILE A 202 24.01 2.81 -18.75
C ILE A 202 24.89 4.06 -18.76
N LYS A 203 26.22 3.92 -18.65
CA LYS A 203 27.14 5.07 -18.69
C LYS A 203 27.15 5.76 -20.05
N GLU A 204 27.04 5.02 -21.14
CA GLU A 204 26.92 5.58 -22.50
C GLU A 204 25.69 6.48 -22.62
N LEU A 205 24.57 6.07 -22.01
CA LEU A 205 23.27 6.77 -22.10
C LEU A 205 22.96 7.68 -20.90
N LYS A 206 23.82 7.74 -19.87
CA LYS A 206 23.56 8.43 -18.60
C LYS A 206 23.27 9.93 -18.73
N LYS A 207 23.77 10.58 -19.79
CA LYS A 207 23.47 11.99 -20.08
C LYS A 207 22.05 12.21 -20.60
N GLU A 208 21.48 11.18 -21.20
CA GLU A 208 20.18 11.22 -21.87
C GLU A 208 19.08 10.65 -20.96
N LYS A 209 19.44 9.68 -20.11
CA LYS A 209 18.45 8.93 -19.35
C LYS A 209 18.94 8.42 -18.00
N ASP A 210 18.13 8.69 -16.98
CA ASP A 210 18.27 8.08 -15.66
C ASP A 210 17.49 6.75 -15.61
N VAL A 211 17.98 5.78 -14.84
CA VAL A 211 17.45 4.39 -14.82
C VAL A 211 17.57 3.80 -13.43
N VAL A 212 16.70 2.83 -13.13
CA VAL A 212 16.87 1.93 -11.98
C VAL A 212 17.41 0.59 -12.48
N LEU A 213 18.51 0.09 -11.92
CA LEU A 213 19.10 -1.19 -12.32
C LEU A 213 18.83 -2.29 -11.31
N VAL A 214 18.22 -3.39 -11.75
CA VAL A 214 18.09 -4.62 -10.96
C VAL A 214 19.38 -5.44 -11.05
N LEU A 215 19.88 -5.88 -9.90
CA LEU A 215 21.00 -6.81 -9.74
C LEU A 215 20.45 -8.16 -9.31
N SER A 216 20.64 -9.19 -10.15
CA SER A 216 20.08 -10.53 -9.94
C SER A 216 21.18 -11.53 -9.57
N SER A 217 21.02 -12.21 -8.44
CA SER A 217 21.87 -13.31 -7.96
C SER A 217 21.28 -13.93 -6.71
N ASN A 218 21.26 -15.25 -6.60
CA ASN A 218 20.88 -15.95 -5.37
C ASN A 218 21.94 -15.91 -4.26
N ASN A 219 23.09 -15.27 -4.51
CA ASN A 219 24.16 -15.15 -3.54
C ASN A 219 24.23 -13.73 -2.98
N VAL A 220 23.88 -13.56 -1.71
CA VAL A 220 23.88 -12.24 -1.03
C VAL A 220 25.24 -11.55 -1.07
N LYS A 221 26.35 -12.30 -0.97
CA LYS A 221 27.70 -11.73 -1.05
C LYS A 221 28.01 -11.22 -2.47
N GLU A 222 27.49 -11.90 -3.48
CA GLU A 222 27.60 -11.47 -4.87
C GLU A 222 26.81 -10.18 -5.11
N LEU A 223 25.53 -10.13 -4.71
CA LEU A 223 24.70 -8.92 -4.77
C LEU A 223 25.39 -7.72 -4.10
N LYS A 224 26.00 -7.93 -2.93
CA LYS A 224 26.79 -6.91 -2.22
C LYS A 224 27.95 -6.38 -3.07
N ASN A 225 28.72 -7.27 -3.69
CA ASN A 225 29.85 -6.89 -4.55
C ASN A 225 29.39 -6.18 -5.83
N MET A 226 28.30 -6.63 -6.43
CA MET A 226 27.69 -6.00 -7.61
C MET A 226 27.22 -4.58 -7.29
N SER A 227 26.58 -4.39 -6.13
CA SER A 227 26.14 -3.08 -5.65
C SER A 227 27.32 -2.13 -5.43
N ALA A 228 28.38 -2.59 -4.75
CA ALA A 228 29.59 -1.79 -4.56
C ALA A 228 30.21 -1.35 -5.90
N LYS A 229 30.22 -2.24 -6.89
CA LYS A 229 30.75 -1.96 -8.23
C LYS A 229 29.90 -0.95 -9.02
N CYS A 230 28.58 -1.02 -8.89
CA CYS A 230 27.66 -0.05 -9.48
C CYS A 230 27.85 1.34 -8.87
N LEU A 231 27.93 1.43 -7.54
CA LEU A 231 28.18 2.68 -6.83
C LEU A 231 29.53 3.31 -7.21
N ALA A 232 30.58 2.50 -7.33
CA ALA A 232 31.89 2.97 -7.80
C ALA A 232 31.85 3.52 -9.24
N ASN A 233 30.84 3.15 -10.03
CA ASN A 233 30.58 3.66 -11.37
C ASN A 233 29.49 4.74 -11.42
N GLY A 234 29.02 5.22 -10.25
CA GLY A 234 28.01 6.27 -10.11
C GLY A 234 26.60 5.83 -10.52
N ILE A 235 26.29 4.54 -10.47
CA ILE A 235 24.93 4.02 -10.61
C ILE A 235 24.41 3.76 -9.20
N GLU A 236 23.51 4.62 -8.75
CA GLU A 236 23.08 4.67 -7.35
C GLU A 236 21.68 4.12 -7.12
N ASP A 237 20.86 4.05 -8.16
CA ASP A 237 19.48 3.56 -8.09
C ASP A 237 19.48 2.08 -8.46
N LEU A 238 19.61 1.24 -7.43
CA LEU A 238 19.76 -0.20 -7.53
C LEU A 238 18.61 -0.90 -6.85
N VAL A 239 18.28 -2.08 -7.33
CA VAL A 239 17.31 -3.01 -6.73
C VAL A 239 17.95 -4.39 -6.70
N LEU A 240 17.77 -5.13 -5.61
CA LEU A 240 18.34 -6.46 -5.41
C LEU A 240 17.28 -7.51 -5.70
N GLU A 241 17.62 -8.50 -6.52
CA GLU A 241 16.74 -9.62 -6.84
C GLU A 241 17.45 -10.92 -6.45
N PRO A 242 17.14 -11.49 -5.26
CA PRO A 242 17.83 -12.66 -4.73
C PRO A 242 17.33 -14.00 -5.30
N HIS A 243 16.65 -13.99 -6.45
CA HIS A 243 15.85 -15.08 -7.00
C HIS A 243 14.59 -15.38 -6.16
N THR A 244 13.56 -15.88 -6.83
CA THR A 244 12.34 -16.41 -6.20
C THR A 244 12.20 -17.87 -6.58
N TYR A 245 12.13 -18.74 -5.58
CA TYR A 245 12.08 -20.20 -5.68
C TYR A 245 10.69 -20.70 -5.26
N PRO A 246 9.73 -20.89 -6.19
CA PRO A 246 8.37 -21.32 -5.85
C PRO A 246 8.33 -22.68 -5.13
N GLU A 247 9.22 -23.59 -5.52
CA GLU A 247 9.37 -24.92 -4.94
C GLU A 247 9.97 -24.91 -3.53
N ASN A 248 10.67 -23.84 -3.16
CA ASN A 248 11.30 -23.66 -1.86
C ASN A 248 11.18 -22.20 -1.41
N ILE A 249 9.95 -21.76 -1.15
CA ILE A 249 9.68 -20.37 -0.77
C ILE A 249 10.45 -19.96 0.49
N ALA A 250 10.70 -20.89 1.43
CA ALA A 250 11.45 -20.63 2.64
C ALA A 250 12.86 -20.06 2.37
N GLU A 251 13.56 -20.59 1.37
CA GLU A 251 14.87 -20.07 0.96
C GLU A 251 14.79 -18.62 0.45
N THR A 252 13.75 -18.31 -0.33
CA THR A 252 13.52 -16.92 -0.80
C THR A 252 13.26 -15.97 0.37
N LEU A 253 12.44 -16.40 1.34
CA LEU A 253 12.15 -15.59 2.54
C LEU A 253 13.41 -15.37 3.40
N ASP A 254 14.27 -16.39 3.52
CA ASP A 254 15.54 -16.27 4.25
C ASP A 254 16.48 -15.28 3.57
N LEU A 255 16.60 -15.31 2.25
CA LEU A 255 17.40 -14.34 1.50
C LEU A 255 16.91 -12.91 1.69
N ASN A 256 15.59 -12.69 1.63
CA ASN A 256 14.98 -11.38 1.89
C ASN A 256 15.28 -10.89 3.32
N VAL A 257 15.14 -11.77 4.33
CA VAL A 257 15.43 -11.46 5.73
C VAL A 257 16.91 -11.12 5.91
N MET A 258 17.82 -11.88 5.28
CA MET A 258 19.26 -11.64 5.35
C MET A 258 19.64 -10.28 4.78
N ILE A 259 19.10 -9.92 3.61
CA ILE A 259 19.35 -8.63 2.96
C ILE A 259 18.79 -7.50 3.82
N ARG A 260 17.51 -7.56 4.21
CA ARG A 260 16.87 -6.50 5.00
C ARG A 260 17.56 -6.29 6.35
N ARG A 261 17.88 -7.38 7.05
CA ARG A 261 18.56 -7.32 8.34
C ARG A 261 19.98 -6.75 8.20
N SER A 262 20.68 -7.08 7.12
CA SER A 262 22.00 -6.51 6.84
C SER A 262 21.92 -5.00 6.60
N ALA A 263 20.92 -4.54 5.84
CA ALA A 263 20.69 -3.13 5.62
C ALA A 263 20.37 -2.38 6.94
N ILE A 264 19.37 -2.85 7.68
CA ILE A 264 18.80 -2.12 8.82
C ILE A 264 19.60 -2.30 10.11
N GLU A 265 19.89 -3.54 10.51
CA GLU A 265 20.50 -3.82 11.82
C GLU A 265 22.03 -3.78 11.77
N ARG A 266 22.62 -4.03 10.60
CA ARG A 266 24.08 -4.02 10.38
C ARG A 266 24.58 -2.79 9.63
N GLU A 267 23.67 -1.92 9.18
CA GLU A 267 23.98 -0.69 8.45
C GLU A 267 24.86 -0.97 7.21
N ASP A 268 24.69 -2.13 6.56
CA ASP A 268 25.45 -2.51 5.38
C ASP A 268 24.91 -1.78 4.14
N LYS A 269 25.50 -0.60 3.88
CA LYS A 269 25.14 0.26 2.74
C LYS A 269 25.18 -0.40 1.36
N TYR A 270 25.91 -1.51 1.20
CA TYR A 270 25.98 -2.22 -0.09
C TYR A 270 24.83 -3.23 -0.27
N LEU A 271 24.06 -3.47 0.78
CA LEU A 271 22.80 -4.23 0.76
C LEU A 271 21.59 -3.34 1.11
N GLY A 272 21.81 -2.04 1.35
CA GLY A 272 20.80 -1.05 1.67
C GLY A 272 19.98 -0.59 0.47
N PHE A 273 19.46 -1.53 -0.31
CA PHE A 273 18.67 -1.28 -1.52
C PHE A 273 17.37 -2.07 -1.48
N PRO A 274 16.33 -1.61 -2.21
CA PRO A 274 15.06 -2.33 -2.30
C PRO A 274 15.23 -3.76 -2.83
N ILE A 275 14.36 -4.66 -2.39
CA ILE A 275 14.29 -6.06 -2.81
C ILE A 275 13.15 -6.26 -3.81
N LEU A 276 13.48 -6.75 -5.00
CA LEU A 276 12.49 -7.22 -5.98
C LEU A 276 12.34 -8.74 -5.84
N ASN A 277 11.11 -9.24 -5.80
CA ASN A 277 10.82 -10.67 -5.95
C ASN A 277 9.89 -10.92 -7.14
N LEU A 278 9.89 -12.17 -7.62
CA LEU A 278 9.27 -12.58 -8.88
C LEU A 278 8.23 -13.69 -8.66
N PRO A 279 7.04 -13.39 -8.07
CA PRO A 279 5.94 -14.35 -8.02
C PRO A 279 5.55 -14.94 -9.39
N ILE A 280 5.82 -14.23 -10.48
CA ILE A 280 5.69 -14.74 -11.86
C ILE A 280 6.39 -16.09 -12.10
N ASN A 281 7.47 -16.37 -11.37
CA ASN A 281 8.14 -17.68 -11.43
C ASN A 281 7.21 -18.80 -10.95
N ALA A 282 6.36 -18.54 -9.95
CA ALA A 282 5.40 -19.50 -9.43
C ALA A 282 4.29 -19.80 -10.42
N TYR A 283 3.81 -18.78 -11.14
CA TYR A 283 2.84 -18.97 -12.23
C TYR A 283 3.41 -19.95 -13.28
N TYR A 284 4.59 -19.66 -13.83
CA TYR A 284 5.19 -20.51 -14.86
C TYR A 284 5.66 -21.88 -14.35
N TYR A 285 6.03 -21.98 -13.07
CA TYR A 285 6.34 -23.25 -12.43
C TYR A 285 5.10 -24.14 -12.36
N ALA A 286 3.98 -23.63 -11.84
CA ALA A 286 2.74 -24.39 -11.67
C ALA A 286 2.10 -24.85 -13.00
N LEU A 287 2.34 -24.12 -14.11
CA LEU A 287 1.92 -24.60 -15.43
C LEU A 287 2.62 -25.89 -15.87
N LYS A 288 3.84 -26.16 -15.37
CA LYS A 288 4.71 -27.25 -15.80
C LYS A 288 4.91 -28.34 -14.75
N HIS A 289 4.63 -28.04 -13.49
CA HIS A 289 4.92 -28.89 -12.35
C HIS A 289 3.72 -28.98 -11.41
N GLU A 290 3.67 -30.04 -10.61
CA GLU A 290 2.76 -30.09 -9.48
C GLU A 290 3.21 -29.11 -8.40
N CYS A 291 2.26 -28.47 -7.76
CA CYS A 291 2.47 -27.55 -6.65
C CYS A 291 1.44 -27.85 -5.55
N PRO A 292 1.56 -27.25 -4.35
CA PRO A 292 0.59 -27.47 -3.27
C PRO A 292 -0.87 -27.16 -3.66
N MET A 293 -1.10 -26.35 -4.70
CA MET A 293 -2.43 -25.98 -5.19
C MET A 293 -3.00 -26.95 -6.24
N SER A 294 -2.18 -27.84 -6.82
CA SER A 294 -2.57 -28.67 -7.97
C SER A 294 -3.71 -29.66 -7.70
N GLY A 295 -3.93 -30.04 -6.43
CA GLY A 295 -5.01 -30.96 -6.06
C GLY A 295 -6.37 -30.30 -5.77
N PHE A 296 -6.45 -28.97 -5.80
CA PHE A 296 -7.67 -28.24 -5.43
C PHE A 296 -8.53 -27.84 -6.64
N PHE A 297 -7.93 -27.74 -7.84
CA PHE A 297 -8.60 -27.28 -9.06
C PHE A 297 -8.09 -28.03 -10.28
N ASP A 298 -9.00 -28.33 -11.22
CA ASP A 298 -8.65 -29.02 -12.47
C ASP A 298 -7.98 -28.09 -13.50
N ASP A 299 -8.33 -26.79 -13.49
CA ASP A 299 -7.78 -25.81 -14.42
C ASP A 299 -6.38 -25.37 -13.99
N LYS A 300 -5.37 -25.73 -14.79
CA LYS A 300 -3.96 -25.41 -14.54
C LYS A 300 -3.67 -23.92 -14.51
N ASP A 301 -4.39 -23.10 -15.28
CA ASP A 301 -4.19 -21.65 -15.25
C ASP A 301 -4.69 -21.07 -13.92
N VAL A 302 -5.84 -21.55 -13.43
CA VAL A 302 -6.36 -21.20 -12.10
C VAL A 302 -5.38 -21.61 -11.00
N VAL A 303 -4.85 -22.84 -11.07
CA VAL A 303 -3.81 -23.32 -10.13
C VAL A 303 -2.58 -22.40 -10.15
N ALA A 304 -2.11 -22.01 -11.34
CA ALA A 304 -0.95 -21.16 -11.50
C ALA A 304 -1.14 -19.75 -10.91
N LYS A 305 -2.29 -19.13 -11.18
CA LYS A 305 -2.68 -17.82 -10.61
C LYS A 305 -2.82 -17.86 -9.10
N MET A 306 -3.47 -18.90 -8.56
CA MET A 306 -3.60 -19.06 -7.12
C MET A 306 -2.25 -19.28 -6.42
N PHE A 307 -1.35 -20.05 -7.05
CA PHE A 307 -0.01 -20.26 -6.52
C PHE A 307 0.83 -18.98 -6.60
N GLU A 308 0.75 -18.23 -7.70
CA GLU A 308 1.36 -16.91 -7.84
C GLU A 308 0.90 -15.92 -6.75
N ALA A 309 -0.41 -15.78 -6.53
CA ALA A 309 -0.95 -14.91 -5.47
C ALA A 309 -0.47 -15.34 -4.07
N THR A 310 -0.44 -16.66 -3.81
CA THR A 310 0.04 -17.21 -2.52
C THR A 310 1.52 -16.86 -2.28
N ILE A 311 2.35 -16.98 -3.31
CA ILE A 311 3.78 -16.65 -3.24
C ILE A 311 3.96 -15.13 -3.08
N ALA A 312 3.20 -14.31 -3.80
CA ALA A 312 3.20 -12.86 -3.63
C ALA A 312 2.89 -12.44 -2.18
N ASP A 313 1.86 -13.03 -1.56
CA ASP A 313 1.47 -12.73 -0.18
C ASP A 313 2.55 -13.13 0.85
N ALA A 314 3.21 -14.27 0.64
CA ALA A 314 4.33 -14.69 1.49
C ALA A 314 5.49 -13.68 1.42
N LEU A 315 5.79 -13.18 0.22
CA LEU A 315 6.87 -12.22 -0.04
C LEU A 315 6.55 -10.82 0.49
N LEU A 316 5.30 -10.35 0.38
CA LEU A 316 4.84 -9.10 1.01
C LEU A 316 5.06 -9.11 2.52
N ASN A 317 4.77 -10.23 3.18
CA ASN A 317 5.00 -10.41 4.62
C ASN A 317 6.49 -10.41 5.00
N ARG A 318 7.40 -10.60 4.04
CA ARG A 318 8.84 -10.75 4.26
C ARG A 318 9.64 -9.91 3.28
N TYR A 319 9.41 -8.60 3.38
CA TYR A 319 10.32 -7.55 2.93
C TYR A 319 10.47 -7.37 1.42
N ALA A 320 9.58 -7.93 0.60
CA ALA A 320 9.52 -7.59 -0.81
C ALA A 320 9.16 -6.10 -0.99
N ASP A 321 10.07 -5.34 -1.58
CA ASP A 321 9.89 -3.91 -1.89
C ASP A 321 9.27 -3.70 -3.28
N ALA A 322 9.37 -4.68 -4.17
CA ALA A 322 8.64 -4.71 -5.44
C ALA A 322 8.29 -6.16 -5.81
N LEU A 323 7.20 -6.33 -6.56
CA LEU A 323 6.78 -7.63 -7.10
C LEU A 323 6.52 -7.54 -8.60
N ILE A 324 6.90 -8.60 -9.32
CA ILE A 324 6.49 -8.82 -10.72
C ILE A 324 5.62 -10.07 -10.80
N MET A 325 4.42 -9.90 -11.32
CA MET A 325 3.40 -10.94 -11.47
C MET A 325 2.96 -11.11 -12.94
N HIS A 326 2.29 -12.20 -13.27
CA HIS A 326 1.71 -12.48 -14.58
C HIS A 326 0.19 -12.27 -14.61
N GLY A 327 -0.50 -12.78 -13.59
CA GLY A 327 -1.94 -12.80 -13.50
C GLY A 327 -2.58 -11.42 -13.33
N THR A 328 -3.84 -11.33 -13.79
CA THR A 328 -4.60 -10.07 -13.90
C THR A 328 -6.03 -10.20 -13.40
N ASP A 329 -6.43 -11.39 -12.97
CA ASP A 329 -7.79 -11.63 -12.51
C ASP A 329 -8.05 -10.92 -11.19
N ILE A 330 -9.26 -10.37 -11.04
CA ILE A 330 -9.62 -9.64 -9.82
C ILE A 330 -9.53 -10.52 -8.57
N TRP A 331 -9.94 -11.78 -8.66
CA TRP A 331 -9.93 -12.72 -7.53
C TRP A 331 -8.51 -13.13 -7.12
N GLU A 332 -7.54 -13.00 -8.04
CA GLU A 332 -6.13 -13.27 -7.82
C GLU A 332 -5.43 -12.05 -7.19
N LEU A 333 -5.66 -10.86 -7.74
CA LEU A 333 -5.00 -9.63 -7.30
C LEU A 333 -5.61 -9.03 -6.01
N MET A 334 -6.90 -9.25 -5.77
CA MET A 334 -7.60 -8.74 -4.59
C MET A 334 -6.92 -9.13 -3.26
N PRO A 335 -6.57 -10.40 -2.98
CA PRO A 335 -5.88 -10.76 -1.74
C PRO A 335 -4.52 -10.07 -1.61
N VAL A 336 -3.73 -10.02 -2.69
CA VAL A 336 -2.39 -9.39 -2.69
C VAL A 336 -2.46 -7.90 -2.41
N LEU A 337 -3.36 -7.18 -3.09
CA LEU A 337 -3.55 -5.75 -2.88
C LEU A 337 -4.12 -5.44 -1.50
N THR A 338 -5.01 -6.29 -1.00
CA THR A 338 -5.58 -6.17 0.35
C THR A 338 -4.49 -6.36 1.41
N LEU A 339 -3.66 -7.40 1.28
CA LEU A 339 -2.57 -7.64 2.21
C LEU A 339 -1.55 -6.49 2.19
N ARG A 340 -1.20 -5.98 1.00
CA ARG A 340 -0.36 -4.78 0.87
C ARG A 340 -0.97 -3.61 1.66
N GLN A 341 -2.23 -3.27 1.45
CA GLN A 341 -2.88 -2.19 2.20
C GLN A 341 -2.79 -2.42 3.72
N CYS A 342 -3.07 -3.64 4.19
CA CYS A 342 -3.01 -4.00 5.61
C CYS A 342 -1.60 -3.85 6.20
N ILE A 343 -0.55 -4.29 5.50
CA ILE A 343 0.84 -4.23 5.96
C ILE A 343 1.28 -2.76 6.13
N TYR A 344 0.92 -1.90 5.18
CA TYR A 344 1.36 -0.51 5.12
C TYR A 344 0.43 0.48 5.82
N THR A 345 -0.68 0.01 6.40
CA THR A 345 -1.49 0.82 7.34
C THR A 345 -0.61 1.24 8.52
N ASP A 346 -0.60 2.51 8.92
CA ASP A 346 0.22 2.98 10.03
C ASP A 346 -0.29 2.42 11.37
N PRO A 347 0.45 1.54 12.06
CA PRO A 347 -0.02 0.94 13.31
C PRO A 347 -0.11 1.94 14.48
N ARG A 348 0.45 3.14 14.32
CA ARG A 348 0.44 4.20 15.34
C ARG A 348 -0.80 5.08 15.27
N LYS A 349 -1.58 4.98 14.17
CA LYS A 349 -2.77 5.81 13.93
C LYS A 349 -4.04 4.95 13.94
N PRO A 350 -5.03 5.25 14.79
CA PRO A 350 -6.34 4.63 14.69
C PRO A 350 -6.95 4.85 13.31
N GLN A 351 -7.49 3.80 12.71
CA GLN A 351 -8.20 3.90 11.44
C GLN A 351 -9.64 4.30 11.74
N ALA A 352 -9.95 5.59 11.62
CA ALA A 352 -11.27 6.12 11.92
C ALA A 352 -11.87 6.91 10.76
N VAL A 353 -13.20 6.89 10.66
CA VAL A 353 -13.99 7.83 9.85
C VAL A 353 -14.46 8.99 10.74
N GLU A 354 -14.92 10.07 10.12
CA GLU A 354 -15.52 11.19 10.86
C GLU A 354 -16.77 10.71 11.62
N PRO A 355 -16.88 10.99 12.93
CA PRO A 355 -18.12 10.75 13.67
C PRO A 355 -19.25 11.66 13.16
N GLY A 356 -20.49 11.18 13.21
CA GLY A 356 -21.63 11.99 12.82
C GLY A 356 -22.82 11.20 12.31
N LEU A 357 -23.63 11.83 11.47
CA LEU A 357 -24.85 11.28 10.91
C LEU A 357 -24.72 11.12 9.39
N TYR A 358 -24.95 9.90 8.92
CA TYR A 358 -24.84 9.52 7.51
C TYR A 358 -26.19 9.04 6.98
N PRO A 359 -26.75 9.68 5.94
CA PRO A 359 -27.91 9.12 5.25
C PRO A 359 -27.46 7.96 4.35
N ILE A 360 -28.06 6.78 4.54
CA ILE A 360 -27.83 5.63 3.66
C ILE A 360 -29.06 5.44 2.77
N GLY A 361 -28.84 5.44 1.45
CA GLY A 361 -29.91 5.53 0.46
C GLY A 361 -30.62 6.88 0.53
N ASN A 362 -31.96 6.86 0.55
CA ASN A 362 -32.79 8.06 0.70
C ASN A 362 -33.73 7.88 1.91
N PRO A 363 -33.22 8.06 3.14
CA PRO A 363 -34.03 7.91 4.34
C PRO A 363 -35.00 9.07 4.52
N ASP A 364 -36.15 8.78 5.10
CA ASP A 364 -37.21 9.71 5.47
C ASP A 364 -37.43 9.76 6.99
N GLU A 365 -38.51 10.40 7.42
CA GLU A 365 -38.88 10.54 8.83
C GLU A 365 -39.33 9.25 9.53
N ASN A 366 -39.63 8.19 8.78
CA ASN A 366 -40.01 6.86 9.28
C ASN A 366 -38.86 5.86 9.20
N SER A 367 -37.73 6.27 8.65
CA SER A 367 -36.60 5.39 8.37
C SER A 367 -35.83 5.05 9.66
N PRO A 368 -35.32 3.82 9.79
CA PRO A 368 -34.62 3.39 11.00
C PRO A 368 -33.38 4.24 11.29
N VAL A 369 -33.15 4.49 12.58
CA VAL A 369 -31.89 5.05 13.09
C VAL A 369 -31.04 3.90 13.60
N ILE A 370 -29.83 3.74 13.08
CA ILE A 370 -28.91 2.65 13.43
C ILE A 370 -27.63 3.25 14.00
N LEU A 371 -27.14 2.72 15.10
CA LEU A 371 -25.89 3.16 15.75
C LEU A 371 -24.72 2.23 15.40
N THR A 372 -23.57 2.81 15.09
CA THR A 372 -22.30 2.09 14.87
C THR A 372 -21.12 2.89 15.41
N THR A 373 -19.89 2.41 15.23
CA THR A 373 -18.65 3.09 15.63
C THR A 373 -17.93 3.74 14.45
N ASN A 374 -17.04 4.68 14.75
CA ASN A 374 -16.21 5.34 13.76
C ASN A 374 -14.97 4.54 13.34
N PHE A 375 -14.83 3.25 13.69
CA PHE A 375 -13.73 2.43 13.17
C PHE A 375 -13.92 2.19 11.67
N SER A 376 -12.95 2.57 10.84
CA SER A 376 -13.13 2.60 9.38
C SER A 376 -13.59 1.27 8.81
N LEU A 377 -13.02 0.15 9.26
CA LEU A 377 -13.43 -1.16 8.78
C LEU A 377 -14.88 -1.50 9.18
N THR A 378 -15.28 -1.21 10.42
CA THR A 378 -16.68 -1.36 10.84
C THR A 378 -17.61 -0.49 10.01
N PHE A 379 -17.28 0.78 9.83
CA PHE A 379 -18.10 1.72 9.06
C PHE A 379 -18.29 1.24 7.61
N TYR A 380 -17.21 0.98 6.87
CA TYR A 380 -17.30 0.59 5.46
C TYR A 380 -17.92 -0.79 5.25
N THR A 381 -17.76 -1.73 6.19
CA THR A 381 -18.48 -3.00 6.16
C THR A 381 -19.98 -2.79 6.33
N VAL A 382 -20.40 -1.98 7.31
CA VAL A 382 -21.82 -1.65 7.54
C VAL A 382 -22.44 -0.95 6.33
N THR A 383 -21.80 0.10 5.80
CA THR A 383 -22.35 0.86 4.67
C THR A 383 -22.39 0.02 3.39
N GLY A 384 -21.35 -0.78 3.11
CA GLY A 384 -21.32 -1.66 1.94
C GLY A 384 -22.41 -2.73 1.96
N ASP A 385 -22.65 -3.36 3.11
CA ASP A 385 -23.76 -4.30 3.28
C ASP A 385 -25.11 -3.60 3.12
N PHE A 386 -25.27 -2.40 3.66
CA PHE A 386 -26.52 -1.64 3.57
C PHE A 386 -26.83 -1.23 2.14
N GLU A 387 -25.83 -0.76 1.39
CA GLU A 387 -25.97 -0.43 -0.03
C GLU A 387 -26.34 -1.65 -0.86
N LYS A 388 -25.63 -2.78 -0.66
CA LYS A 388 -25.92 -4.05 -1.34
C LYS A 388 -27.35 -4.51 -1.11
N ASP A 389 -27.86 -4.37 0.11
CA ASP A 389 -29.21 -4.79 0.50
C ASP A 389 -30.29 -3.72 0.29
N ASN A 390 -29.94 -2.56 -0.31
CA ASN A 390 -30.81 -1.41 -0.51
C ASN A 390 -31.48 -0.91 0.79
N VAL A 391 -30.77 -1.01 1.91
CA VAL A 391 -31.20 -0.47 3.20
C VAL A 391 -31.31 1.05 3.12
N ARG A 392 -32.39 1.60 3.68
CA ARG A 392 -32.59 3.04 3.84
C ARG A 392 -32.62 3.35 5.33
N CYS A 393 -31.63 4.11 5.80
CA CYS A 393 -31.52 4.40 7.23
C CYS A 393 -30.74 5.69 7.49
N TRP A 394 -30.91 6.20 8.71
CA TRP A 394 -30.04 7.19 9.32
C TRP A 394 -28.98 6.45 10.14
N LEU A 395 -27.71 6.47 9.68
CA LEU A 395 -26.61 5.82 10.37
C LEU A 395 -25.88 6.83 11.27
N LEU A 396 -25.99 6.62 12.58
CA LEU A 396 -25.23 7.34 13.60
C LEU A 396 -23.89 6.66 13.82
N VAL A 397 -22.80 7.41 13.64
CA VAL A 397 -21.42 6.94 13.77
C VAL A 397 -20.80 7.58 15.01
N MET A 398 -20.66 6.78 16.06
CA MET A 398 -20.12 7.22 17.36
C MET A 398 -18.59 7.30 17.33
N ASP A 399 -18.04 8.37 17.90
CA ASP A 399 -16.60 8.46 18.15
C ASP A 399 -16.17 7.48 19.25
N THR A 400 -15.45 6.43 18.86
CA THR A 400 -14.85 5.45 19.79
C THR A 400 -13.32 5.53 19.79
N GLY A 401 -12.76 6.55 19.13
CA GLY A 401 -11.34 6.65 18.81
C GLY A 401 -10.89 5.57 17.82
N GLY A 402 -11.75 5.19 16.87
CA GLY A 402 -11.44 4.19 15.85
C GLY A 402 -11.41 2.75 16.37
N LYS A 403 -12.32 2.39 17.29
CA LYS A 403 -12.44 1.02 17.83
C LYS A 403 -13.70 0.31 17.31
N ALA A 404 -13.56 -0.98 17.02
CA ALA A 404 -14.69 -1.84 16.65
C ALA A 404 -15.76 -1.90 17.76
N VAL A 405 -16.97 -2.34 17.42
CA VAL A 405 -18.14 -2.31 18.32
C VAL A 405 -17.84 -2.98 19.67
N ASP A 406 -17.47 -4.25 19.68
CA ASP A 406 -17.20 -5.04 20.88
C ASP A 406 -16.02 -4.49 21.71
N VAL A 407 -14.95 -4.04 21.04
CA VAL A 407 -13.81 -3.38 21.68
C VAL A 407 -14.23 -2.08 22.35
N SER A 408 -15.08 -1.28 21.70
CA SER A 408 -15.57 0.00 22.25
C SER A 408 -16.56 -0.18 23.38
N VAL A 409 -17.32 -1.27 23.40
CA VAL A 409 -18.16 -1.68 24.54
C VAL A 409 -17.27 -2.04 25.73
N ALA A 410 -16.28 -2.91 25.53
CA ALA A 410 -15.35 -3.30 26.58
C ALA A 410 -14.50 -2.13 27.09
N GLY A 411 -14.10 -1.23 26.19
CA GLY A 411 -13.34 -0.02 26.52
C GLY A 411 -14.18 1.14 27.08
N GLY A 412 -15.50 0.96 27.18
CA GLY A 412 -16.42 1.94 27.75
C GLY A 412 -16.67 3.18 26.87
N GLN A 413 -16.25 3.19 25.61
CA GLN A 413 -16.56 4.28 24.68
C GLN A 413 -17.97 4.16 24.11
N TYR A 414 -18.48 2.95 23.90
CA TYR A 414 -19.86 2.72 23.45
C TYR A 414 -20.80 2.79 24.65
N ASN A 415 -21.29 3.98 24.98
CA ASN A 415 -22.09 4.23 26.18
C ASN A 415 -23.19 5.29 25.92
N GLY A 416 -24.10 5.42 26.88
CA GLY A 416 -25.25 6.32 26.82
C GLY A 416 -24.90 7.80 26.76
N GLU A 417 -23.81 8.23 27.42
CA GLU A 417 -23.37 9.63 27.41
C GLU A 417 -22.88 10.05 26.01
N ASN A 418 -22.04 9.22 25.40
CA ASN A 418 -21.55 9.43 24.04
C ASN A 418 -22.67 9.31 23.00
N ALA A 419 -23.62 8.38 23.19
CA ALA A 419 -24.80 8.28 22.34
C ALA A 419 -25.69 9.53 22.43
N LYS A 420 -25.93 10.04 23.65
CA LYS A 420 -26.69 11.26 23.88
C LYS A 420 -26.05 12.46 23.20
N ARG A 421 -24.76 12.68 23.43
CA ARG A 421 -24.01 13.76 22.79
C ARG A 421 -24.11 13.69 21.27
N LEU A 422 -23.92 12.50 20.68
CA LEU A 422 -24.03 12.30 19.24
C LEU A 422 -25.44 12.62 18.71
N ILE A 423 -26.49 12.21 19.41
CA ILE A 423 -27.88 12.50 19.02
C ILE A 423 -28.14 14.02 19.04
N GLU A 424 -27.65 14.73 20.06
CA GLU A 424 -27.79 16.17 20.21
C GLU A 424 -26.99 16.93 19.13
N GLU A 425 -25.72 16.58 18.91
CA GLU A 425 -24.84 17.21 17.93
C GLU A 425 -25.32 17.01 16.49
N THR A 426 -25.90 15.84 16.17
CA THR A 426 -26.35 15.52 14.81
C THR A 426 -27.76 16.00 14.49
N GLY A 427 -28.55 16.38 15.50
CA GLY A 427 -29.95 16.80 15.33
C GLY A 427 -30.86 15.69 14.79
N ILE A 428 -30.49 14.41 14.92
CA ILE A 428 -31.28 13.28 14.39
C ILE A 428 -32.72 13.25 14.93
N ALA A 429 -32.95 13.76 16.14
CA ALA A 429 -34.27 13.88 16.75
C ALA A 429 -35.26 14.74 15.94
N GLU A 430 -34.76 15.65 15.10
CA GLU A 430 -35.56 16.54 14.24
C GLU A 430 -35.83 15.92 12.86
N LYS A 431 -35.11 14.84 12.50
CA LYS A 431 -35.20 14.18 11.19
C LYS A 431 -36.12 12.98 11.17
N VAL A 432 -36.47 12.43 12.34
CA VAL A 432 -37.37 11.27 12.46
C VAL A 432 -38.55 11.54 13.38
N ASN A 433 -39.70 10.94 13.07
CA ASN A 433 -40.93 11.05 13.85
C ASN A 433 -41.03 10.03 14.99
N HIS A 434 -39.94 9.34 15.29
CA HIS A 434 -39.83 8.34 16.36
C HIS A 434 -38.59 8.55 17.23
N ARG A 435 -38.49 7.81 18.34
CA ARG A 435 -37.31 7.75 19.22
C ARG A 435 -36.86 6.31 19.39
N VAL A 436 -36.52 5.67 18.27
CA VAL A 436 -36.07 4.28 18.22
C VAL A 436 -34.68 4.25 17.61
N ILE A 437 -33.73 3.60 18.29
CA ILE A 437 -32.36 3.40 17.83
C ILE A 437 -32.03 1.91 17.80
N ILE A 438 -31.48 1.42 16.69
CA ILE A 438 -31.07 0.03 16.54
C ILE A 438 -29.58 -0.08 16.89
N LEU A 439 -29.26 -0.94 17.85
CA LEU A 439 -27.91 -1.24 18.28
C LEU A 439 -27.41 -2.52 17.61
N PRO A 440 -26.11 -2.65 17.30
CA PRO A 440 -25.53 -3.92 16.93
C PRO A 440 -25.66 -4.91 18.09
N ALA A 441 -25.85 -6.21 17.81
CA ALA A 441 -26.01 -7.22 18.87
C ALA A 441 -24.79 -7.29 19.80
N LEU A 442 -23.60 -6.96 19.31
CA LEU A 442 -22.37 -6.88 20.11
C LEU A 442 -22.41 -5.77 21.17
N ALA A 443 -23.31 -4.80 21.04
CA ALA A 443 -23.53 -3.71 22.00
C ALA A 443 -24.82 -3.90 22.83
N ALA A 444 -25.42 -5.09 22.84
CA ALA A 444 -26.66 -5.34 23.58
C ALA A 444 -26.55 -5.03 25.08
N SER A 445 -25.37 -5.20 25.68
CA SER A 445 -25.13 -4.92 27.10
C SER A 445 -25.20 -3.43 27.46
N THR A 446 -25.05 -2.53 26.49
CA THR A 446 -25.08 -1.06 26.71
C THR A 446 -26.48 -0.50 26.55
N ARG A 447 -27.47 -1.34 26.23
CA ARG A 447 -28.86 -0.95 25.96
C ARG A 447 -29.45 -0.11 27.09
N GLY A 448 -29.42 -0.61 28.33
CA GLY A 448 -30.05 0.08 29.47
C GLY A 448 -29.46 1.46 29.71
N ASP A 449 -28.13 1.57 29.67
CA ASP A 449 -27.43 2.86 29.83
C ASP A 449 -27.79 3.86 28.72
N ILE A 450 -27.90 3.40 27.46
CA ILE A 450 -28.33 4.27 26.35
C ILE A 450 -29.79 4.70 26.51
N GLU A 451 -30.70 3.77 26.85
CA GLU A 451 -32.11 4.10 27.09
C GLU A 451 -32.26 5.13 28.22
N ASP A 452 -31.57 4.93 29.35
CA ASP A 452 -31.62 5.81 30.52
C ASP A 452 -31.09 7.23 30.22
N LYS A 453 -30.03 7.35 29.43
CA LYS A 453 -29.38 8.63 29.14
C LYS A 453 -30.04 9.41 28.02
N THR A 454 -30.52 8.72 27.00
CA THR A 454 -31.05 9.35 25.78
C THR A 454 -32.57 9.51 25.81
N GLY A 455 -33.28 8.66 26.57
CA GLY A 455 -34.73 8.54 26.48
C GLY A 455 -35.23 7.88 25.18
N TRP A 456 -34.33 7.41 24.31
CA TRP A 456 -34.70 6.66 23.10
C TRP A 456 -34.91 5.19 23.45
N THR A 457 -35.85 4.55 22.77
CA THR A 457 -36.04 3.10 22.86
C THR A 457 -34.96 2.39 22.05
N CYS A 458 -34.20 1.50 22.69
CA CYS A 458 -33.16 0.73 22.02
C CYS A 458 -33.69 -0.64 21.56
N ILE A 459 -33.42 -0.97 20.30
CA ILE A 459 -33.68 -2.29 19.73
C ILE A 459 -32.34 -2.96 19.44
N VAL A 460 -32.18 -4.20 19.88
CA VAL A 460 -30.99 -5.00 19.54
C VAL A 460 -31.20 -5.59 18.16
N GLY A 461 -30.36 -5.19 17.21
CA GLY A 461 -30.32 -5.71 15.84
C GLY A 461 -29.51 -7.00 15.72
N THR A 462 -28.80 -7.15 14.61
CA THR A 462 -28.04 -8.37 14.29
C THR A 462 -26.60 -8.27 14.77
N ARG A 463 -25.92 -9.42 14.84
CA ARG A 463 -24.48 -9.49 15.13
C ARG A 463 -23.64 -9.06 13.93
N ASP A 464 -24.09 -9.42 12.73
CA ASP A 464 -23.41 -9.15 11.45
C ASP A 464 -24.24 -8.18 10.61
N SER A 465 -23.59 -7.19 9.98
CA SER A 465 -24.25 -6.15 9.18
C SER A 465 -24.93 -6.71 7.93
N SER A 466 -24.42 -7.80 7.36
CA SER A 466 -24.99 -8.47 6.19
C SER A 466 -26.40 -9.02 6.44
N GLN A 467 -26.82 -9.12 7.70
CA GLN A 467 -28.14 -9.60 8.10
C GLN A 467 -29.14 -8.47 8.38
N VAL A 468 -28.69 -7.21 8.41
CA VAL A 468 -29.53 -6.06 8.78
C VAL A 468 -30.65 -5.84 7.77
N GLY A 469 -30.38 -6.03 6.46
CA GLY A 469 -31.41 -5.88 5.44
C GLY A 469 -32.60 -6.82 5.66
N ASP A 470 -32.34 -8.09 5.94
CA ASP A 470 -33.39 -9.08 6.23
C ASP A 470 -34.09 -8.81 7.57
N PHE A 471 -33.31 -8.41 8.59
CA PHE A 471 -33.86 -8.00 9.89
C PHE A 471 -34.86 -6.84 9.74
N LEU A 472 -34.50 -5.79 9.01
CA LEU A 472 -35.37 -4.63 8.82
C LEU A 472 -36.64 -4.99 8.05
N ARG A 473 -36.52 -5.75 6.95
CA ARG A 473 -37.68 -6.20 6.14
C ARG A 473 -38.69 -6.99 6.97
N LYS A 474 -38.24 -7.80 7.91
CA LYS A 474 -39.11 -8.64 8.74
C LYS A 474 -39.69 -7.91 9.95
N ASN A 475 -38.99 -6.92 10.49
CA ASN A 475 -39.28 -6.42 11.84
C ASN A 475 -39.57 -4.91 11.91
N TRP A 476 -39.14 -4.08 10.96
CA TRP A 476 -39.15 -2.62 11.14
C TRP A 476 -40.56 -2.04 11.32
N ASP A 477 -41.51 -2.43 10.47
CA ASP A 477 -42.90 -1.94 10.57
C ASP A 477 -43.52 -2.31 11.91
N LYS A 478 -43.26 -3.54 12.38
CA LYS A 478 -43.73 -4.02 13.68
C LYS A 478 -43.10 -3.20 14.82
N ILE A 479 -41.78 -3.02 14.81
CA ILE A 479 -41.04 -2.24 15.82
C ILE A 479 -41.60 -0.80 15.90
N LEU A 480 -41.78 -0.16 14.75
CA LEU A 480 -42.23 1.22 14.68
C LEU A 480 -43.68 1.37 15.18
N ASN A 481 -44.57 0.44 14.81
CA ASN A 481 -45.95 0.44 15.28
C ASN A 481 -46.05 0.18 16.79
N GLU A 482 -45.30 -0.79 17.32
CA GLU A 482 -45.26 -1.05 18.77
C GLU A 482 -44.73 0.15 19.56
N TRP A 483 -43.72 0.86 19.03
CA TRP A 483 -43.23 2.09 19.65
C TRP A 483 -44.30 3.19 19.63
N ARG A 484 -44.99 3.39 18.50
CA ARG A 484 -46.08 4.38 18.38
C ARG A 484 -47.23 4.08 19.33
N GLU A 485 -47.64 2.82 19.46
CA GLU A 485 -48.71 2.43 20.39
C GLU A 485 -48.33 2.73 21.84
N LYS A 486 -47.09 2.46 22.25
CA LYS A 486 -46.61 2.77 23.60
C LYS A 486 -46.49 4.26 23.88
N ASN A 487 -46.30 5.08 22.85
CA ASN A 487 -46.06 6.52 22.96
C ASN A 487 -47.24 7.37 22.42
N ARG A 488 -48.40 6.74 22.17
CA ARG A 488 -49.67 7.43 21.94
C ARG A 488 -50.23 7.86 23.30
N SER A 489 -49.82 9.05 23.75
CA SER A 489 -50.52 9.84 24.76
C SER A 489 -51.29 10.97 24.08
#